data_AF-A0A445E2V7-F1
#
_entry.id   AF-A0A445E2V7-F1
#
_cell.length_a   1.000
_cell.length_b   1.000
_cell.length_c   1.000
_cell.angle_alpha   90.00
_cell.angle_beta   90.00
_cell.angle_gamma   90.00
#
_symmetry.space_group_name_H-M   'P 1'
#
loop_
_entity.id
_entity.type
_entity.pdbx_description
1 polymer ?
#
loop_
_entity_poly.entity_id
_entity_poly.type
_entity_poly.pdbx_seq_one_letter_code
_entity_poly.pdbx_strand_id
1 'polypeptide(L)'
;MMGGGSNHISSSNNRCLERSCGRRTTRSSQERVPDRCGCGSRPVLKWSGTEANPGRPFYGCPNYNLQSVGKRWCGLFMWADKVADEEEESDRGNYGFEMEEWRMKFAWKLEKLECEVKALKLAFCLLLVVVTVIVIVICVVWKQ
;
A
#
# COMPACT_ATOMS: atom_id res chain seq x y z
N MET A 1 19.92 41.68 51.69
CA MET A 1 20.87 41.95 50.58
C MET A 1 21.77 40.72 50.41
N MET A 2 21.94 40.29 49.16
CA MET A 2 22.85 39.23 48.63
C MET A 2 22.54 37.79 49.07
N GLY A 3 22.49 36.76 48.22
CA GLY A 3 22.77 36.58 46.79
C GLY A 3 23.23 35.13 46.54
N GLY A 4 22.88 34.54 45.39
CA GLY A 4 23.61 33.39 44.82
C GLY A 4 22.85 32.05 44.75
N GLY A 5 22.38 31.69 43.56
CA GLY A 5 21.92 30.34 43.24
C GLY A 5 23.02 29.46 42.65
N SER A 6 22.75 28.15 42.50
CA SER A 6 23.16 27.30 41.38
C SER A 6 22.57 25.89 41.51
N ASN A 7 22.10 25.39 40.37
CA ASN A 7 21.48 24.08 40.18
C ASN A 7 22.56 23.00 40.00
N HIS A 8 22.32 21.78 40.51
CA HIS A 8 22.99 20.59 39.99
C HIS A 8 22.01 19.41 39.91
N ILE A 9 21.80 18.96 38.68
CA ILE A 9 21.06 17.76 38.30
C ILE A 9 22.07 16.61 38.20
N SER A 10 21.81 15.48 38.85
CA SER A 10 22.30 14.12 38.54
C SER A 10 21.89 13.18 39.67
N SER A 11 21.59 11.90 39.50
CA SER A 11 21.30 11.05 38.35
C SER A 11 20.78 9.72 38.93
N SER A 12 19.89 9.08 38.16
CA SER A 12 19.26 7.76 38.31
C SER A 12 19.99 6.67 39.10
N ASN A 13 19.21 5.92 39.90
CA ASN A 13 19.47 4.51 40.19
C ASN A 13 18.15 3.74 40.36
N ASN A 14 17.46 3.47 39.24
CA ASN A 14 16.35 2.51 39.23
C ASN A 14 16.91 1.11 39.01
N ARG A 15 17.18 0.41 40.11
CA ARG A 15 17.22 -1.06 40.11
C ARG A 15 15.77 -1.54 40.00
N CYS A 16 15.41 -2.17 38.89
CA CYS A 16 14.32 -3.13 38.86
C CYS A 16 14.75 -4.31 38.01
N LEU A 17 15.25 -5.34 38.71
CA LEU A 17 15.22 -6.72 38.25
C LEU A 17 13.75 -7.10 38.05
N GLU A 18 13.29 -7.23 36.82
CA GLU A 18 12.06 -7.96 36.56
C GLU A 18 12.25 -8.91 35.38
N ARG A 19 12.54 -10.14 35.79
CA ARG A 19 12.67 -11.33 34.97
C ARG A 19 11.25 -11.76 34.57
N SER A 20 10.68 -11.20 33.51
CA SER A 20 9.44 -11.70 32.91
C SER A 20 9.72 -12.42 31.57
N CYS A 21 10.16 -13.67 31.69
CA CYS A 21 9.93 -14.65 30.64
C CYS A 21 8.47 -15.11 30.77
N GLY A 22 7.55 -14.51 30.01
CA GLY A 22 6.13 -14.86 30.06
C GLY A 22 5.39 -14.33 28.85
N ARG A 23 4.93 -15.26 28.00
CA ARG A 23 4.14 -15.07 26.77
C ARG A 23 3.17 -13.90 26.82
N ARG A 24 3.26 -13.01 25.84
CA ARG A 24 2.14 -12.17 25.38
C ARG A 24 1.81 -12.59 23.95
N THR A 25 0.87 -13.52 23.80
CA THR A 25 0.21 -13.84 22.54
C THR A 25 -1.26 -13.50 22.67
N THR A 26 -1.62 -12.25 22.37
CA THR A 26 -2.98 -11.81 22.05
C THR A 26 -2.82 -10.59 21.13
N ARG A 27 -2.78 -10.82 19.80
CA ARG A 27 -3.92 -10.66 18.87
C ARG A 27 -4.36 -9.19 18.73
N SER A 28 -4.09 -8.60 17.56
CA SER A 28 -4.82 -7.49 16.89
C SER A 28 -3.97 -6.32 16.34
N SER A 29 -2.80 -6.57 15.79
CA SER A 29 -2.22 -5.65 14.80
C SER A 29 -1.58 -6.49 13.72
N GLN A 30 -1.90 -6.16 12.47
CA GLN A 30 -1.27 -6.59 11.21
C GLN A 30 0.05 -7.32 11.48
N GLU A 31 0.15 -8.60 11.12
CA GLU A 31 1.31 -9.45 11.44
C GLU A 31 2.51 -9.08 10.52
N ARG A 32 2.74 -7.77 10.35
CA ARG A 32 3.90 -7.23 9.65
C ARG A 32 5.13 -7.53 10.47
N VAL A 33 6.19 -7.88 9.76
CA VAL A 33 7.52 -8.06 10.34
C VAL A 33 7.93 -6.76 11.03
N PRO A 34 8.25 -6.77 12.32
CA PRO A 34 8.70 -5.56 13.01
C PRO A 34 9.98 -5.01 12.38
N ASP A 35 10.13 -3.68 12.26
CA ASP A 35 11.34 -3.07 11.71
C ASP A 35 12.62 -3.46 12.46
N ARG A 36 12.49 -3.71 13.77
CA ARG A 36 13.57 -4.09 14.66
C ARG A 36 13.13 -5.18 15.63
N CYS A 37 14.01 -6.13 15.88
CA CYS A 37 13.83 -7.14 16.92
C CYS A 37 14.09 -6.54 18.31
N GLY A 38 13.82 -7.28 19.38
CA GLY A 38 14.10 -6.86 20.77
C GLY A 38 15.59 -6.60 21.07
N CYS A 39 16.51 -6.99 20.18
CA CYS A 39 17.93 -6.59 20.25
C CYS A 39 18.24 -5.27 19.53
N GLY A 40 17.26 -4.60 18.94
CA GLY A 40 17.43 -3.39 18.13
C GLY A 40 17.98 -3.63 16.72
N SER A 41 18.25 -4.87 16.33
CA SER A 41 18.72 -5.23 14.98
C SER A 41 17.54 -5.47 14.03
N ARG A 42 17.73 -5.27 12.72
CA ARG A 42 16.72 -5.61 11.71
C ARG A 42 16.52 -7.14 11.67
N PRO A 43 15.28 -7.64 11.58
CA PRO A 43 15.04 -9.07 11.39
C PRO A 43 15.60 -9.56 10.06
N VAL A 44 15.92 -10.84 9.99
CA VAL A 44 16.49 -11.49 8.80
C VAL A 44 15.63 -12.69 8.40
N LEU A 45 15.51 -12.91 7.10
CA LEU A 45 14.86 -14.10 6.53
C LEU A 45 15.78 -15.31 6.70
N LYS A 46 15.25 -16.40 7.23
CA LYS A 46 15.93 -17.68 7.47
C LYS A 46 15.05 -18.84 7.04
N TRP A 47 15.64 -20.01 6.85
CA TRP A 47 14.95 -21.23 6.47
C TRP A 47 15.00 -22.23 7.62
N SER A 48 13.86 -22.84 7.94
CA SER A 48 13.78 -23.86 8.98
C SER A 48 14.45 -25.15 8.51
N GLY A 49 15.37 -25.67 9.31
CA GLY A 49 15.98 -27.00 9.14
C GLY A 49 15.32 -28.07 10.02
N THR A 50 14.12 -27.83 10.55
CA THR A 50 13.44 -28.80 11.43
C THR A 50 12.68 -29.83 10.61
N GLU A 51 12.67 -31.09 11.07
CA GLU A 51 11.89 -32.18 10.45
C GLU A 51 10.40 -31.86 10.33
N ALA A 52 9.86 -31.10 11.27
CA ALA A 52 8.44 -30.71 11.28
C ALA A 52 8.11 -29.59 10.28
N ASN A 53 9.08 -28.75 9.91
CA ASN A 53 8.88 -27.63 9.00
C ASN A 53 10.10 -27.48 8.06
N PRO A 54 10.39 -28.48 7.21
CA PRO A 54 11.60 -28.48 6.40
C PRO A 54 11.54 -27.36 5.36
N GLY A 55 12.59 -26.54 5.29
CA GLY A 55 12.74 -25.48 4.29
C GLY A 55 11.77 -24.31 4.42
N ARG A 56 10.89 -24.29 5.42
CA ARG A 56 9.90 -23.22 5.56
C ARG A 56 10.57 -21.88 5.94
N PRO A 57 10.30 -20.77 5.23
CA PRO A 57 10.95 -19.49 5.48
C PRO A 57 10.33 -18.73 6.66
N PHE A 58 11.15 -18.11 7.50
CA PHE A 58 10.73 -17.29 8.65
C PHE A 58 11.62 -16.07 8.84
N TYR A 59 11.03 -14.99 9.36
CA TYR A 59 11.75 -13.83 9.87
C TYR A 59 12.18 -14.07 11.32
N GLY A 60 13.47 -13.89 11.60
CA GLY A 60 14.03 -14.09 12.93
C GLY A 60 15.07 -13.04 13.30
N CYS A 61 15.42 -13.00 14.58
CA CYS A 61 16.55 -12.19 15.04
C CYS A 61 17.86 -12.65 14.35
N PRO A 62 18.78 -11.73 13.98
CA PRO A 62 20.11 -12.12 13.50
C PRO A 62 20.83 -13.08 14.44
N ASN A 63 20.68 -12.86 15.76
CA ASN A 63 21.27 -13.68 16.83
C ASN A 63 20.51 -14.99 17.11
N TYR A 64 19.53 -15.37 16.28
CA TYR A 64 18.83 -16.65 16.40
C TYR A 64 19.85 -17.80 16.30
N ASN A 65 19.83 -18.71 17.30
CA ASN A 65 20.77 -19.82 17.50
C ASN A 65 22.25 -19.43 17.79
N LEU A 66 22.57 -18.15 18.01
CA LEU A 66 23.90 -17.76 18.48
C LEU A 66 23.94 -17.75 20.01
N GLN A 67 24.83 -18.56 20.58
CA GLN A 67 25.12 -18.62 22.01
C GLN A 67 26.42 -17.86 22.32
N SER A 68 26.59 -16.67 21.76
CA SER A 68 27.76 -15.83 22.03
C SER A 68 27.53 -14.94 23.26
N VAL A 69 28.59 -14.80 24.08
CA VAL A 69 28.59 -13.98 25.30
C VAL A 69 28.25 -12.54 24.93
N GLY A 70 27.05 -12.08 25.31
CA GLY A 70 26.57 -10.71 25.08
C GLY A 70 25.48 -10.53 24.02
N LYS A 71 25.17 -11.54 23.19
CA LYS A 71 24.12 -11.44 22.16
C LYS A 71 23.13 -12.60 22.25
N ARG A 72 22.25 -12.53 23.26
CA ARG A 72 21.16 -13.50 23.42
C ARG A 72 20.10 -13.26 22.34
N TRP A 73 19.55 -14.33 21.77
CA TRP A 73 18.35 -14.23 20.94
C TRP A 73 17.19 -13.59 21.73
N CYS A 74 16.42 -12.72 21.09
CA CYS A 74 15.31 -11.98 21.72
C CYS A 74 13.93 -12.61 21.49
N GLY A 75 13.87 -13.84 20.99
CA GLY A 75 12.59 -14.53 20.74
C GLY A 75 11.82 -14.10 19.50
N LEU A 76 12.34 -13.20 18.65
CA LEU A 76 11.66 -12.84 17.40
C LEU A 76 11.66 -14.05 16.44
N PHE A 77 10.45 -14.47 16.07
CA PHE A 77 10.16 -15.54 15.12
C PHE A 77 8.78 -15.28 14.49
N MET A 78 8.71 -15.24 13.17
CA MET A 78 7.46 -15.04 12.41
C MET A 78 7.58 -15.78 11.07
N TRP A 79 6.59 -16.58 10.70
CA TRP A 79 6.61 -17.26 9.41
C TRP A 79 6.39 -16.27 8.26
N ALA A 80 7.15 -16.42 7.18
CA ALA A 80 7.12 -15.45 6.06
C ALA A 80 5.92 -15.64 5.12
N ASP A 81 5.33 -16.84 5.09
CA ASP A 81 4.16 -17.15 4.25
C ASP A 81 2.92 -16.36 4.68
N LYS A 82 2.66 -16.25 5.98
CA LYS A 82 1.56 -15.43 6.50
C LYS A 82 1.64 -13.96 6.13
N VAL A 83 2.86 -13.43 6.06
CA VAL A 83 3.09 -12.02 5.72
C VAL A 83 2.80 -11.78 4.23
N ALA A 84 3.20 -12.73 3.38
CA ALA A 84 2.94 -12.67 1.95
C ALA A 84 1.44 -12.76 1.63
N ASP A 85 0.72 -13.68 2.27
CA ASP A 85 -0.73 -13.85 2.07
C ASP A 85 -1.51 -12.57 2.41
N GLU A 86 -1.17 -11.88 3.51
CA GLU A 86 -1.82 -10.63 3.94
C GLU A 86 -1.50 -9.45 2.99
N GLU A 87 -0.26 -9.36 2.48
CA GLU A 87 0.13 -8.32 1.52
C GLU A 87 -0.58 -8.52 0.18
N GLU A 88 -0.66 -9.75 -0.33
CA GLU A 88 -1.36 -10.06 -1.59
C GLU A 88 -2.87 -9.78 -1.50
N GLU A 89 -3.52 -10.10 -0.39
CA GLU A 89 -4.96 -9.83 -0.20
C GLU A 89 -5.24 -8.33 -0.10
N SER A 90 -4.40 -7.59 0.62
CA SER A 90 -4.47 -6.12 0.71
C SER A 90 -4.27 -5.46 -0.66
N ASP A 91 -3.27 -5.90 -1.42
CA ASP A 91 -2.93 -5.34 -2.72
C ASP A 91 -4.04 -5.63 -3.74
N ARG A 92 -4.56 -6.87 -3.75
CA ARG A 92 -5.70 -7.27 -4.59
C ARG A 92 -6.96 -6.46 -4.29
N GLY A 93 -7.23 -6.17 -3.01
CA GLY A 93 -8.35 -5.32 -2.60
C GLY A 93 -8.20 -3.87 -3.08
N ASN A 94 -6.98 -3.32 -2.97
CA ASN A 94 -6.68 -1.95 -3.42
C ASN A 94 -6.80 -1.80 -4.95
N TYR A 95 -6.19 -2.70 -5.72
CA TYR A 95 -6.30 -2.65 -7.19
C TYR A 95 -7.73 -2.85 -7.67
N GLY A 96 -8.52 -3.68 -6.99
CA GLY A 96 -9.93 -3.90 -7.33
C GLY A 96 -10.75 -2.61 -7.24
N PHE A 97 -10.56 -1.86 -6.14
CA PHE A 97 -11.24 -0.59 -5.91
C PHE A 97 -10.83 0.49 -6.91
N GLU A 98 -9.52 0.66 -7.14
CA GLU A 98 -9.01 1.63 -8.12
C GLU A 98 -9.53 1.31 -9.54
N MET A 99 -9.52 0.04 -9.93
CA MET A 99 -10.01 -0.38 -11.24
C MET A 99 -11.50 -0.07 -11.43
N GLU A 100 -12.32 -0.27 -10.40
CA GLU A 100 -13.75 0.04 -10.45
C GLU A 100 -14.01 1.55 -10.59
N GLU A 101 -13.27 2.39 -9.87
CA GLU A 101 -13.32 3.85 -10.01
C GLU A 101 -12.96 4.29 -11.44
N TRP A 102 -11.87 3.76 -11.99
CA TRP A 102 -11.46 4.04 -13.36
C TRP A 102 -12.50 3.58 -14.38
N ARG A 103 -13.13 2.42 -14.18
CA ARG A 103 -14.19 1.91 -15.07
C ARG A 103 -15.39 2.84 -15.12
N MET A 104 -15.87 3.32 -13.97
CA MET A 104 -16.95 4.30 -13.92
C MET A 104 -16.54 5.60 -14.62
N LYS A 105 -15.29 6.05 -14.40
CA LYS A 105 -14.75 7.26 -15.03
C LYS A 105 -14.68 7.18 -16.56
N PHE A 106 -14.31 6.02 -17.09
CA PHE A 106 -14.28 5.80 -18.53
C PHE A 106 -15.69 5.63 -19.11
N ALA A 107 -16.59 4.94 -18.41
CA ALA A 107 -17.97 4.73 -18.85
C ALA A 107 -18.71 6.05 -19.10
N TRP A 108 -18.68 6.99 -18.14
CA TRP A 108 -19.35 8.28 -18.32
C TRP A 108 -18.72 9.13 -19.44
N LYS A 109 -17.39 9.07 -19.59
CA LYS A 109 -16.69 9.78 -20.67
C LYS A 109 -17.05 9.23 -22.04
N LEU A 110 -17.15 7.91 -22.15
CA LEU A 110 -17.52 7.24 -23.38
C LEU A 110 -18.97 7.56 -23.76
N GLU A 111 -19.89 7.49 -22.81
CA GLU A 111 -21.30 7.87 -23.02
C GLU A 111 -21.43 9.34 -23.45
N LYS A 112 -20.70 10.24 -22.77
CA LYS A 112 -20.67 11.66 -23.15
C LYS A 112 -20.13 11.85 -24.57
N LEU A 113 -19.02 11.21 -24.90
CA LEU A 113 -18.40 11.31 -26.22
C LEU A 113 -19.32 10.73 -27.31
N GLU A 114 -20.03 9.63 -27.02
CA GLU A 114 -21.02 9.07 -27.93
C GLU A 114 -22.15 10.06 -28.24
N CYS A 115 -22.65 10.78 -27.24
CA CYS A 115 -23.66 11.82 -27.42
C CYS A 115 -23.14 12.99 -28.27
N GLU A 116 -21.92 13.46 -28.02
CA GLU A 116 -21.28 14.52 -28.80
C GLU A 116 -21.05 14.09 -30.25
N VAL A 117 -20.61 12.84 -30.50
CA VAL A 117 -20.43 12.29 -31.85
C VAL A 117 -21.76 12.15 -32.58
N LYS A 118 -22.82 11.70 -31.90
CA LYS A 118 -24.18 11.62 -32.49
C LYS A 118 -24.68 13.02 -32.87
N ALA A 119 -24.51 14.01 -31.99
CA ALA A 119 -24.89 15.40 -32.26
C ALA A 119 -24.08 16.01 -33.42
N LEU A 120 -22.76 15.81 -33.45
CA LEU A 120 -21.89 16.29 -34.51
C LEU A 120 -22.24 15.67 -35.87
N LYS A 121 -22.55 14.37 -35.89
CA LYS A 121 -23.04 13.68 -37.11
C LYS A 121 -24.34 14.30 -37.62
N LEU A 122 -25.31 14.55 -36.74
CA LEU A 122 -26.57 15.19 -37.13
C LEU A 122 -26.36 16.62 -37.65
N ALA A 123 -25.53 17.41 -36.97
CA ALA A 123 -25.19 18.76 -37.42
C ALA A 123 -24.51 18.75 -38.80
N PHE A 124 -23.56 17.83 -39.01
CA PHE A 124 -22.90 17.68 -40.31
C PHE A 124 -23.87 17.28 -41.42
N CYS A 125 -24.78 16.32 -41.16
CA CYS A 125 -25.83 15.94 -42.11
C CYS A 125 -26.73 17.14 -42.47
N LEU A 126 -27.16 17.93 -41.49
CA LEU A 126 -27.98 19.12 -41.74
C LEU A 126 -27.25 20.17 -42.58
N LEU A 127 -25.96 20.42 -42.28
CA LEU A 127 -25.14 21.34 -43.07
C LEU A 127 -25.01 20.89 -44.53
N LEU A 128 -24.79 19.60 -44.78
CA LEU A 128 -24.74 19.06 -46.15
C LEU A 128 -26.05 19.28 -46.90
N VAL A 129 -27.21 19.01 -46.26
CA VAL A 129 -28.52 19.26 -46.89
C VAL A 129 -28.68 20.74 -47.23
N VAL A 130 -28.38 21.64 -46.30
CA VAL A 130 -28.47 23.10 -46.54
C VAL A 130 -27.59 23.53 -47.72
N VAL A 131 -26.34 23.06 -47.77
CA VAL A 131 -25.42 23.37 -48.88
C VAL A 131 -25.96 22.84 -50.21
N THR A 132 -26.49 21.62 -50.25
CA THR A 132 -27.06 21.07 -51.49
C THR A 132 -28.27 21.87 -51.99
N VAL A 133 -29.15 22.32 -51.09
CA VAL A 133 -30.30 23.16 -51.46
C VAL A 133 -29.83 24.51 -52.02
N ILE A 134 -28.84 25.15 -51.40
CA ILE A 134 -28.27 26.42 -51.88
C ILE A 134 -27.69 26.24 -53.29
N VAL A 135 -26.94 25.17 -53.54
CA VAL A 135 -26.38 24.87 -54.87
C VAL A 135 -27.48 24.69 -55.90
N ILE A 136 -28.54 23.93 -55.58
CA ILE A 136 -29.68 23.73 -56.48
C ILE A 136 -30.36 25.06 -56.82
N VAL A 137 -30.61 25.92 -55.82
CA VAL A 137 -31.22 27.24 -56.03
C VAL A 137 -30.36 28.10 -56.95
N ILE A 138 -29.04 28.15 -56.72
CA ILE A 138 -28.11 28.90 -57.58
C ILE A 138 -28.17 28.36 -59.01
N CYS A 139 -28.10 27.04 -59.20
CA CYS A 139 -28.17 26.41 -60.52
C CYS A 139 -29.49 26.72 -61.26
N VAL A 140 -30.62 26.79 -60.56
CA VAL A 140 -31.92 27.12 -61.17
C VAL A 140 -31.98 28.59 -61.56
N VAL A 141 -31.56 29.50 -60.67
CA VAL A 141 -31.56 30.95 -60.94
C VAL A 141 -30.63 31.30 -62.09
N TRP A 142 -29.47 30.66 -62.20
CA TRP A 142 -28.50 30.90 -63.28
C TRP A 142 -28.91 30.28 -64.62
N LYS A 143 -29.89 29.38 -64.62
CA LYS A 143 -30.41 28.76 -65.84
C LYS A 143 -31.58 29.53 -66.46
N GLN A 144 -32.25 30.41 -65.69
CA GLN A 144 -33.23 31.37 -66.20
C GLN A 144 -32.55 32.57 -66.84
#